data_AF-A0A0B7BZQ4-F1
#
_entry.id   AF-A0A0B7BZQ4-F1
#
_cell.length_a   1.000
_cell.length_b   1.000
_cell.length_c   1.000
_cell.angle_alpha   90.00
_cell.angle_beta   90.00
_cell.angle_gamma   90.00
#
_symmetry.space_group_name_H-M   'P 1'
#
loop_
_entity.id
_entity.type
_entity.pdbx_description
1 polymer ?
#
loop_
_entity_poly.entity_id
_entity_poly.type
_entity_poly.pdbx_seq_one_letter_code
_entity_poly.pdbx_strand_id
1 'polypeptide(L)'
;KESDSARVEDMVAKLISDGGLKLLSEKGMSEAVKEYVDKEEKDAITELVKYQLKKTQDHLQKRKTPEDQIDNEILRFKEERKKRKGEEEEEVQAALKEAHAKRESQTSNGEIDNSDDSTTDAPPLRGRGRGSR
;
A
#
# COMPACT_ATOMS: atom_id res chain seq x y z
N LYS A 1 10.01 -27.87 -2.62
CA LYS A 1 10.50 -26.67 -3.31
C LYS A 1 10.28 -25.52 -2.34
N GLU A 2 11.32 -25.06 -1.64
CA GLU A 2 11.27 -23.73 -1.02
C GLU A 2 10.89 -22.73 -2.12
N SER A 3 9.86 -21.92 -1.89
CA SER A 3 9.50 -20.85 -2.80
C SER A 3 10.60 -19.79 -2.76
N ASP A 4 10.95 -19.20 -3.90
CA ASP A 4 11.93 -18.11 -3.97
C ASP A 4 11.52 -16.92 -3.08
N SER A 5 10.21 -16.76 -2.82
CA SER A 5 9.64 -15.80 -1.87
C SER A 5 10.21 -15.96 -0.44
N ALA A 6 10.30 -17.19 0.08
CA ALA A 6 10.85 -17.44 1.42
C ALA A 6 12.32 -17.02 1.54
N ARG A 7 13.10 -17.13 0.46
CA ARG A 7 14.51 -16.73 0.44
C ARG A 7 14.69 -15.22 0.40
N VAL A 8 13.80 -14.50 -0.28
CA VAL A 8 13.80 -13.04 -0.31
C VAL A 8 13.39 -12.47 1.04
N GLU A 9 12.36 -13.05 1.68
CA GLU A 9 11.97 -12.70 3.05
C GLU A 9 13.15 -12.87 4.03
N ASP A 10 13.89 -13.99 3.95
CA ASP A 10 15.07 -14.25 4.80
C ASP A 10 16.22 -13.26 4.57
N MET A 11 16.45 -12.84 3.32
CA MET A 11 17.46 -11.83 3.00
C MET A 11 17.07 -10.45 3.57
N VAL A 12 15.79 -10.09 3.45
CA VAL A 12 15.28 -8.83 3.99
C VAL A 12 15.28 -8.85 5.51
N ALA A 13 14.90 -9.96 6.14
CA ALA A 13 14.96 -10.15 7.58
C ALA A 13 16.38 -9.88 8.12
N LYS A 14 17.41 -10.48 7.51
CA LYS A 14 18.83 -10.22 7.87
C LYS A 14 19.21 -8.74 7.77
N LEU A 15 18.82 -8.07 6.68
CA LEU A 15 19.10 -6.64 6.46
C LEU A 15 18.44 -5.75 7.52
N ILE A 16 17.27 -6.14 8.02
CA ILE A 16 16.56 -5.44 9.09
C ILE A 16 17.18 -5.73 10.46
N SER A 17 17.54 -7.00 10.71
CA SER A 17 18.17 -7.44 11.96
C SER A 17 19.54 -6.80 12.17
N ASP A 18 20.31 -6.55 11.11
CA ASP A 18 21.61 -5.88 11.15
C ASP A 18 21.54 -4.36 11.47
N GLY A 19 20.36 -3.86 11.85
CA GLY A 19 20.17 -2.49 12.31
C GLY A 19 19.94 -1.47 11.20
N GLY A 20 19.72 -1.93 9.96
CA GLY A 20 19.50 -1.07 8.79
C GLY A 20 18.23 -0.22 8.87
N LEU A 21 17.20 -0.63 9.64
CA LEU A 21 15.94 0.09 9.78
C LEU A 21 15.60 0.37 11.26
N LYS A 22 15.92 1.58 11.73
CA LYS A 22 15.57 2.08 13.08
C LYS A 22 14.05 2.25 13.27
N LEU A 23 13.32 2.47 12.18
CA LEU A 23 11.90 2.81 12.17
C LEU A 23 10.98 1.60 11.99
N LEU A 24 11.33 0.71 11.06
CA LEU A 24 10.47 -0.38 10.61
C LEU A 24 10.62 -1.60 11.51
N SER A 25 9.50 -2.27 11.77
CA SER A 25 9.49 -3.58 12.42
C SER A 25 9.82 -4.67 11.40
N GLU A 26 10.57 -5.68 11.83
CA GLU A 26 10.94 -6.84 11.00
C GLU A 26 9.69 -7.57 10.49
N LYS A 27 8.73 -7.81 11.40
CA LYS A 27 7.47 -8.46 11.09
C LYS A 27 6.69 -7.69 10.02
N GLY A 28 6.52 -6.37 10.19
CA GLY A 28 5.75 -5.59 9.23
C GLY A 28 6.41 -5.52 7.85
N MET A 29 7.74 -5.41 7.80
CA MET A 29 8.46 -5.41 6.54
C MET A 29 8.40 -6.79 5.85
N SER A 30 8.48 -7.90 6.60
CA SER A 30 8.35 -9.25 6.04
C SER A 30 7.00 -9.46 5.36
N GLU A 31 5.92 -8.96 5.97
CA GLU A 31 4.57 -9.07 5.42
C GLU A 31 4.37 -8.19 4.17
N ALA A 32 4.93 -6.97 4.16
CA ALA A 32 4.87 -6.11 2.98
C ALA A 32 5.72 -6.65 1.81
N VAL A 33 6.85 -7.29 2.09
CA VAL A 33 7.65 -7.97 1.05
C VAL A 33 6.88 -9.16 0.50
N LYS A 34 6.22 -9.93 1.36
CA LYS A 34 5.37 -11.04 0.92
C LYS A 34 4.24 -10.56 0.01
N GLU A 35 3.53 -9.49 0.39
CA GLU A 35 2.49 -8.87 -0.45
C GLU A 35 3.04 -8.41 -1.81
N TYR A 36 4.22 -7.78 -1.80
CA TYR A 36 4.89 -7.33 -3.01
C TYR A 36 5.24 -8.49 -3.96
N VAL A 37 5.75 -9.61 -3.43
CA VAL A 37 6.21 -10.75 -4.23
C VAL A 37 5.04 -11.67 -4.62
N ASP A 38 4.20 -12.04 -3.66
CA ASP A 38 3.17 -13.08 -3.85
C ASP A 38 1.90 -12.51 -4.53
N LYS A 39 1.55 -11.25 -4.28
CA LYS A 39 0.32 -10.62 -4.80
C LYS A 39 0.58 -9.56 -5.88
N GLU A 40 1.84 -9.36 -6.25
CA GLU A 40 2.32 -8.33 -7.18
C GLU A 40 1.97 -6.90 -6.74
N GLU A 41 1.84 -6.70 -5.43
CA GLU A 41 1.41 -5.42 -4.86
C GLU A 41 2.57 -4.44 -4.74
N LYS A 42 2.89 -3.81 -5.88
CA LYS A 42 4.06 -2.94 -6.08
C LYS A 42 4.16 -1.80 -5.06
N ASP A 43 3.02 -1.34 -4.55
CA ASP A 43 2.94 -0.24 -3.59
C ASP A 43 3.00 -0.69 -2.13
N ALA A 44 2.92 -1.99 -1.81
CA ALA A 44 2.84 -2.49 -0.43
C ALA A 44 4.00 -2.00 0.46
N ILE A 45 5.24 -2.12 -0.02
CA ILE A 45 6.44 -1.67 0.72
C ILE A 45 6.42 -0.14 0.87
N THR A 46 6.13 0.57 -0.22
CA THR A 46 6.13 2.04 -0.24
C THR A 46 5.10 2.62 0.74
N GLU A 47 3.89 2.07 0.76
CA GLU A 47 2.82 2.53 1.64
C GLU A 47 3.09 2.16 3.10
N LEU A 48 3.68 0.99 3.38
CA LEU A 48 4.13 0.65 4.73
C LEU A 48 5.16 1.65 5.26
N VAL A 49 6.16 1.99 4.45
CA VAL A 49 7.21 2.96 4.83
C VAL A 49 6.60 4.33 5.09
N LYS A 50 5.72 4.82 4.20
CA LYS A 50 5.03 6.10 4.38
C LYS A 50 4.19 6.13 5.66
N TYR A 51 3.42 5.08 5.90
CA TYR A 51 2.56 4.98 7.07
C TYR A 51 3.37 5.07 8.37
N GLN A 52 4.45 4.28 8.47
CA GLN A 52 5.30 4.28 9.67
C GLN A 52 6.11 5.57 9.85
N LEU A 53 6.55 6.20 8.75
CA LEU A 53 7.18 7.53 8.79
C LEU A 53 6.21 8.57 9.34
N LYS A 54 5.00 8.64 8.79
CA LYS A 54 3.98 9.59 9.23
C LYS A 54 3.63 9.40 10.70
N LYS A 55 3.37 8.16 11.13
CA LYS A 55 3.03 7.85 12.53
C LYS A 55 4.16 8.24 13.49
N THR A 56 5.41 8.03 13.09
CA THR A 56 6.57 8.41 13.90
C THR A 56 6.78 9.91 13.93
N GLN A 57 6.63 10.61 12.79
CA GLN A 57 6.67 12.08 12.76
C GLN A 57 5.59 12.69 13.66
N ASP A 58 4.36 12.19 13.58
CA ASP A 58 3.25 12.63 14.44
C ASP A 58 3.56 12.40 15.92
N HIS A 59 4.18 11.27 16.27
CA HIS A 59 4.61 10.98 17.65
C HIS A 59 5.70 11.95 18.13
N LEU A 60 6.74 12.16 17.32
CA LEU A 60 7.84 13.08 17.63
C LEU A 60 7.35 14.52 17.79
N GLN A 61 6.45 14.97 16.91
CA GLN A 61 5.82 16.30 16.98
C GLN A 61 4.96 16.46 18.23
N LYS A 62 4.13 15.45 18.57
CA LYS A 62 3.30 15.47 19.78
C LYS A 62 4.13 15.55 21.06
N ARG A 63 5.26 14.85 21.12
CA ARG A 63 6.20 14.91 22.26
C ARG A 63 7.10 16.15 22.27
N LYS A 64 7.15 16.92 21.18
CA LYS A 64 8.11 18.03 20.99
C LYS A 64 9.55 17.59 21.26
N THR A 65 9.91 16.44 20.70
CA THR A 65 11.21 15.81 20.91
C THR A 65 12.31 16.72 20.35
N PRO A 66 13.36 17.07 21.12
CA PRO A 66 14.45 17.88 20.62
C PRO A 66 15.32 17.09 19.63
N GLU A 67 16.00 17.79 18.72
CA GLU A 67 16.70 17.17 17.59
C GLU A 67 17.77 16.15 18.01
N ASP A 68 18.45 16.42 19.12
CA ASP A 68 19.48 15.57 19.72
C ASP A 68 18.94 14.25 20.30
N GLN A 69 17.62 14.13 20.51
CA GLN A 69 16.98 12.95 21.07
C GLN A 69 16.15 12.15 20.07
N ILE A 70 16.03 12.60 18.82
CA ILE A 70 15.19 11.97 17.80
C ILE A 70 15.53 10.49 17.62
N ASP A 71 16.82 10.17 17.47
CA ASP A 71 17.27 8.79 17.26
C ASP A 71 16.86 7.85 18.41
N ASN A 72 17.04 8.30 19.65
CA ASN A 72 16.69 7.53 20.84
C ASN A 72 15.17 7.37 20.97
N GLU A 73 14.41 8.41 20.66
CA GLU A 73 12.96 8.39 20.73
C GLU A 73 12.35 7.51 19.63
N ILE A 74 12.92 7.47 18.42
CA ILE A 74 12.50 6.55 17.36
C ILE A 74 12.68 5.09 17.83
N LEU A 75 13.84 4.76 18.40
CA LEU A 75 14.12 3.41 18.91
C LEU A 75 13.16 3.04 20.04
N ARG A 76 12.95 3.97 20.98
CA ARG A 76 11.99 3.78 22.07
C ARG A 76 10.58 3.57 21.54
N PHE A 77 10.14 4.38 20.58
CA PHE A 77 8.81 4.29 19.99
C PHE A 77 8.61 2.97 19.22
N LYS A 78 9.65 2.49 18.52
CA LYS A 78 9.65 1.16 17.90
C LYS A 78 9.48 0.05 18.94
N GLU A 79 10.24 0.09 20.04
CA GLU A 79 10.10 -0.89 21.12
C GLU A 79 8.74 -0.81 21.84
N GLU A 80 8.18 0.39 22.01
CA GLU A 80 6.83 0.58 22.57
C GLU A 80 5.76 -0.05 21.66
N ARG A 81 5.85 0.14 20.34
CA ARG A 81 4.95 -0.49 19.36
C ARG A 81 5.07 -2.01 19.37
N LYS A 82 6.29 -2.55 19.43
CA LYS A 82 6.55 -4.00 19.52
C LYS A 82 5.93 -4.63 20.78
N LYS A 83 5.92 -3.90 21.90
CA LYS A 83 5.31 -4.36 23.16
C LYS A 83 3.78 -4.25 23.15
N ARG A 84 3.20 -3.35 22.35
CA ARG A 84 1.75 -3.18 22.27
C ARG A 84 1.17 -4.28 21.39
N LYS A 85 0.43 -5.21 22.01
CA LYS A 85 -0.13 -6.37 21.32
C LYS A 85 -1.07 -5.93 20.20
N GLY A 86 -0.77 -6.33 18.97
CA GLY A 86 -1.58 -6.09 17.78
C GLY A 86 -1.33 -4.76 17.06
N GLU A 87 -0.60 -3.81 17.66
CA GLU A 87 -0.40 -2.50 17.02
C GLU A 87 0.43 -2.63 15.73
N GLU A 88 1.51 -3.41 15.73
CA GLU A 88 2.30 -3.65 14.51
C GLU A 88 1.47 -4.30 13.40
N GLU A 89 0.57 -5.23 13.74
CA GLU A 89 -0.29 -5.91 12.75
C GLU A 89 -1.34 -4.96 12.17
N GLU A 90 -1.93 -4.11 13.02
CA GLU A 90 -2.88 -3.08 12.59
C GLU A 90 -2.24 -2.06 11.65
N GLU A 91 -1.01 -1.61 11.95
CA GLU A 91 -0.26 -0.68 11.10
C GLU A 91 0.00 -1.27 9.72
N VAL A 92 0.42 -2.53 9.67
CA VAL A 92 0.69 -3.24 8.42
C VAL A 92 -0.58 -3.42 7.62
N GLN A 93 -1.66 -3.89 8.24
CA GLN A 93 -2.95 -4.03 7.57
C GLN A 93 -3.49 -2.69 7.05
N ALA A 94 -3.32 -1.60 7.79
CA ALA A 94 -3.73 -0.28 7.35
C ALA A 94 -2.94 0.17 6.11
N ALA A 95 -1.62 -0.03 6.10
CA ALA A 95 -0.77 0.30 4.96
C ALA A 95 -1.09 -0.54 3.72
N LEU A 96 -1.32 -1.85 3.89
CA LEU A 96 -1.69 -2.74 2.80
C LEU A 96 -3.07 -2.40 2.22
N LYS A 97 -4.05 -2.06 3.06
CA LYS A 97 -5.35 -1.55 2.60
C LYS A 97 -5.20 -0.29 1.76
N GLU A 98 -4.30 0.62 2.14
CA GLU A 98 -4.02 1.83 1.36
C GLU A 98 -3.34 1.49 0.01
N ALA A 99 -2.42 0.52 -0.01
CA ALA A 99 -1.79 0.03 -1.24
C ALA A 99 -2.81 -0.58 -2.20
N HIS A 100 -3.71 -1.44 -1.70
CA HIS A 100 -4.80 -2.01 -2.50
C HIS A 100 -5.75 -0.94 -3.04
N ALA A 101 -6.14 0.04 -2.22
CA ALA A 101 -7.01 1.14 -2.65
C ALA A 101 -6.37 1.97 -3.78
N LYS A 102 -5.05 2.17 -3.75
CA LYS A 102 -4.31 2.83 -4.84
C LYS A 102 -4.35 2.01 -6.12
N ARG A 103 -4.13 0.70 -6.04
CA ARG A 103 -4.27 -0.20 -7.20
C ARG A 103 -5.69 -0.16 -7.78
N GLU A 104 -6.72 -0.26 -6.95
CA GLU A 104 -8.13 -0.24 -7.38
C GLU A 104 -8.48 1.08 -8.09
N SER A 105 -7.99 2.22 -7.57
CA SER A 105 -8.18 3.53 -8.21
C SER A 105 -7.44 3.68 -9.54
N GLN A 106 -6.32 2.98 -9.72
CA GLN A 106 -5.60 2.94 -10.99
C GLN A 106 -6.29 2.04 -12.01
N THR A 107 -6.88 0.92 -11.56
CA THR A 107 -7.66 0.02 -12.43
C THR A 107 -8.99 0.64 -12.86
N SER A 108 -9.68 1.37 -11.98
CA SER A 108 -10.96 2.02 -12.33
C SER A 108 -10.78 3.23 -13.26
N ASN A 109 -9.63 3.89 -13.23
CA ASN A 109 -9.26 4.92 -14.20
C ASN A 109 -8.73 4.34 -15.54
N GLY A 110 -8.53 3.03 -15.63
CA GLY A 110 -8.05 2.32 -16.83
C GLY A 110 -9.15 1.63 -17.65
N GLU A 111 -10.41 1.70 -17.23
CA GLU A 111 -11.55 1.07 -17.91
C GLU A 111 -12.38 2.10 -18.70
N ILE A 112 -11.70 2.88 -19.53
CA ILE A 112 -12.30 3.52 -20.71
C ILE A 112 -11.35 3.22 -21.87
N ASP A 113 -11.89 2.52 -22.86
CA ASP A 113 -11.33 2.23 -24.19
C ASP A 113 -10.76 0.81 -24.42
N ASN A 114 -11.66 -0.14 -24.72
CA ASN A 114 -11.71 -0.78 -26.06
C ASN A 114 -12.85 -1.83 -26.13
N SER A 115 -13.93 -1.48 -26.82
CA SER A 115 -14.73 -2.44 -27.58
C SER A 115 -15.33 -1.70 -28.77
N ASP A 116 -14.47 -1.41 -29.75
CA ASP A 116 -14.92 -1.07 -31.10
C ASP A 116 -15.40 -2.35 -31.84
N ASP A 117 -16.41 -2.14 -32.66
CA ASP A 117 -16.93 -2.97 -33.74
C ASP A 117 -17.70 -4.28 -33.42
N SER A 118 -18.99 -4.11 -33.17
CA SER A 118 -19.99 -5.02 -33.74
C SER A 118 -21.13 -4.21 -34.35
N THR A 119 -21.05 -4.02 -35.66
CA THR A 119 -22.06 -3.42 -36.54
C THR A 119 -23.50 -3.86 -36.19
N THR A 120 -24.28 -2.98 -35.56
CA THR A 120 -25.74 -3.13 -35.51
C THR A 120 -26.34 -2.54 -36.78
N ASP A 121 -26.64 -3.43 -37.72
CA ASP A 121 -27.44 -3.17 -38.90
C ASP A 121 -28.87 -2.75 -38.49
N ALA A 122 -29.19 -1.46 -38.61
CA ALA A 122 -30.55 -0.96 -38.49
C ALA A 122 -30.74 0.29 -39.39
N PRO A 123 -31.66 0.27 -40.38
CA PRO A 123 -31.79 1.35 -41.34
C PRO A 123 -32.55 2.57 -40.77
N PRO A 124 -32.34 3.79 -41.30
CA PRO A 124 -32.95 5.01 -40.79
C PRO A 124 -34.37 5.19 -41.36
N LEU A 125 -35.39 5.15 -40.51
CA LEU A 125 -36.74 5.57 -40.91
C LEU A 125 -36.92 7.08 -40.73
N ARG A 126 -36.71 7.79 -41.84
CA ARG A 126 -37.21 9.15 -42.10
C ARG A 126 -38.75 9.14 -42.09
N GLY A 127 -39.37 10.02 -41.30
CA GLY A 127 -40.83 10.24 -41.33
C GLY A 127 -41.22 11.63 -40.86
N ARG A 128 -41.32 12.56 -41.82
CA ARG A 128 -41.74 13.96 -41.68
C ARG A 128 -43.19 14.09 -42.18
N GLY A 129 -44.11 14.61 -41.35
CA GLY A 129 -45.46 15.07 -41.75
C GLY A 129 -46.26 15.44 -40.49
N ARG A 130 -46.67 16.68 -40.19
CA ARG A 130 -47.51 17.70 -40.87
C ARG A 130 -48.94 17.24 -41.22
N GLY A 131 -49.93 17.85 -40.57
CA GLY A 131 -51.37 17.92 -40.93
C GLY A 131 -52.27 17.36 -39.80
N SER A 132 -52.98 18.15 -38.99
CA SER A 132 -54.14 19.03 -39.27
C SER A 132 -55.37 18.27 -39.77
N ARG A 133 -56.28 17.92 -38.85
CA ARG A 133 -57.71 18.29 -38.86
C ARG A 133 -58.40 17.77 -37.60
#